data_AF-A0A672K4Q1-F1
#
_entry.id   AF-A0A672K4Q1-F1
#
_cell.length_a   1.000
_cell.length_b   1.000
_cell.length_c   1.000
_cell.angle_alpha   90.00
_cell.angle_beta   90.00
_cell.angle_gamma   90.00
#
_symmetry.space_group_name_H-M   'P 1'
#
loop_
_entity.id
_entity.type
_entity.pdbx_description
1 polymer ?
#
loop_
_entity_poly.entity_id
_entity_poly.type
_entity_poly.pdbx_seq_one_letter_code
_entity_poly.pdbx_strand_id
1 'polypeptide(L)'
;MESRQSKLKKKLQKEEMDQKKRQAEEEENEKMKALQREKATKLEMRKKQEDEQRQKLYQHDKQMKTKEFLQRIERSSSSVSMAASNSIPASSWTKSHEYREARREEENADLLKKKEEQRRKAGILEEKQKQQEEDRKRWTEADHRRVNMAYLDRLEAGSSGRVSEPMTQTPESTNVWLDDDDDDDEPQDTALSTVPNPSQLHTDCEEEDDCGHMWTLMKLQNRFPYYERDMLEEIVKQCNGNYQQAYELLDV
;
A
#
# COMPACT_ATOMS: atom_id res chain seq x y z
N MET A 1 -54.61 -20.65 -10.82
CA MET A 1 -53.55 -20.45 -11.85
C MET A 1 -52.87 -19.07 -11.72
N GLU A 2 -53.60 -18.00 -11.41
CA GLU A 2 -53.08 -16.61 -11.34
C GLU A 2 -51.99 -16.37 -10.27
N SER A 3 -52.06 -17.04 -9.11
CA SER A 3 -51.05 -16.88 -8.04
C SER A 3 -49.64 -17.33 -8.48
N ARG A 4 -49.52 -18.31 -9.37
CA ARG A 4 -48.22 -18.76 -9.90
C ARG A 4 -47.62 -17.74 -10.88
N GLN A 5 -48.46 -17.05 -11.66
CA GLN A 5 -48.00 -16.02 -12.60
C GLN A 5 -47.56 -14.72 -11.91
N SER A 6 -48.23 -14.34 -10.83
CA SER A 6 -47.85 -13.17 -10.01
C SER A 6 -46.48 -13.35 -9.34
N LYS A 7 -46.21 -14.53 -8.78
CA LYS A 7 -44.89 -14.88 -8.21
C LYS A 7 -43.78 -14.83 -9.26
N LEU A 8 -44.05 -15.30 -10.48
CA LEU A 8 -43.08 -15.25 -11.58
C LEU A 8 -42.77 -13.81 -12.00
N LYS A 9 -43.78 -12.93 -12.13
CA LYS A 9 -43.55 -11.51 -12.42
C LYS A 9 -42.75 -10.79 -11.34
N LYS A 10 -43.03 -11.05 -10.06
CA LYS A 10 -42.31 -10.45 -8.94
C LYS A 10 -40.84 -10.88 -8.91
N LYS A 11 -40.55 -12.15 -9.21
CA LYS A 11 -39.17 -12.65 -9.34
C LYS A 11 -38.43 -11.98 -10.50
N LEU A 12 -39.08 -11.86 -11.66
CA LEU A 12 -38.50 -11.20 -12.83
C LEU A 12 -38.15 -9.73 -12.53
N GLN A 13 -39.04 -8.99 -11.87
CA GLN A 13 -38.78 -7.60 -11.48
C GLN A 13 -37.65 -7.46 -10.46
N LYS A 14 -37.56 -8.38 -9.49
CA LYS A 14 -36.45 -8.37 -8.51
C LYS A 14 -35.11 -8.63 -9.21
N GLU A 15 -35.08 -9.60 -10.12
CA GLU A 15 -33.88 -9.92 -10.91
C GLU A 15 -33.46 -8.77 -11.84
N GLU A 16 -34.40 -8.10 -12.51
CA GLU A 16 -34.09 -6.91 -13.32
C GLU A 16 -33.51 -5.76 -12.48
N MET A 17 -34.06 -5.51 -11.29
CA MET A 17 -33.54 -4.48 -10.38
C MET A 17 -32.14 -4.82 -9.86
N ASP A 18 -31.89 -6.09 -9.52
CA ASP A 18 -30.58 -6.56 -9.05
C ASP A 18 -29.54 -6.53 -10.17
N GLN A 19 -29.91 -6.94 -11.40
CA GLN A 19 -29.05 -6.82 -12.57
C GLN A 19 -28.70 -5.37 -12.87
N LYS A 20 -29.68 -4.46 -12.81
CA LYS A 20 -29.45 -3.02 -13.03
C LYS A 20 -28.55 -2.40 -11.97
N LYS A 21 -28.70 -2.82 -10.71
CA LYS A 21 -27.81 -2.38 -9.61
C LYS A 21 -26.38 -2.87 -9.83
N ARG A 22 -26.21 -4.13 -10.23
CA ARG A 22 -24.90 -4.71 -10.54
C ARG A 22 -24.23 -4.02 -11.72
N GLN A 23 -24.98 -3.72 -12.78
CA GLN A 23 -24.46 -2.99 -13.94
C GLN A 23 -23.99 -1.58 -13.57
N ALA A 24 -24.75 -0.85 -12.73
CA ALA A 24 -24.36 0.48 -12.27
C ALA A 24 -23.05 0.45 -11.45
N GLU A 25 -22.89 -0.56 -10.58
CA GLU A 25 -21.66 -0.76 -9.80
C GLU A 25 -20.46 -1.15 -10.70
N GLU A 26 -20.67 -2.01 -11.69
CA GLU A 26 -19.64 -2.38 -12.67
C GLU A 26 -19.17 -1.17 -13.49
N GLU A 27 -20.10 -0.34 -13.98
CA GLU A 27 -19.77 0.90 -14.71
C GLU A 27 -18.99 1.90 -13.84
N GLU A 28 -19.37 2.05 -12.57
CA GLU A 28 -18.63 2.89 -11.63
C GLU A 28 -17.22 2.34 -11.39
N ASN A 29 -17.08 1.03 -11.21
CA ASN A 29 -15.80 0.36 -11.05
C ASN A 29 -14.89 0.57 -12.28
N GLU A 30 -15.45 0.47 -13.48
CA GLU A 30 -14.74 0.74 -14.73
C GLU A 30 -14.31 2.21 -14.84
N LYS A 31 -15.17 3.16 -14.48
CA LYS A 31 -14.83 4.60 -14.44
C LYS A 31 -13.69 4.86 -13.47
N MET A 32 -13.74 4.28 -12.28
CA MET A 32 -12.68 4.43 -11.28
C MET A 32 -11.34 3.84 -11.77
N LYS A 33 -11.36 2.69 -12.44
CA LYS A 33 -10.17 2.09 -13.08
C LYS A 33 -9.63 2.97 -14.20
N ALA A 34 -10.50 3.52 -15.05
CA ALA A 34 -10.10 4.40 -16.15
C ALA A 34 -9.43 5.67 -15.62
N LEU A 35 -9.99 6.27 -14.57
CA LEU A 35 -9.42 7.46 -13.92
C LEU A 35 -8.03 7.17 -13.32
N GLN A 36 -7.84 6.01 -12.69
CA GLN A 36 -6.54 5.61 -12.17
C GLN A 36 -5.51 5.42 -13.30
N ARG A 37 -5.90 4.80 -14.41
CA ARG A 37 -5.04 4.66 -15.59
C ARG A 37 -4.67 6.02 -16.17
N GLU A 38 -5.61 6.93 -16.33
CA GLU A 38 -5.34 8.29 -16.82
C GLU A 38 -4.40 9.06 -15.87
N LYS A 39 -4.61 8.94 -14.55
CA LYS A 39 -3.72 9.56 -13.57
C LYS A 39 -2.30 9.01 -13.66
N ALA A 40 -2.15 7.69 -13.86
CA ALA A 40 -0.87 7.04 -14.04
C ALA A 40 -0.17 7.51 -15.33
N THR A 41 -0.88 7.54 -16.46
CA THR A 41 -0.31 7.98 -17.74
C THR A 41 0.08 9.45 -17.72
N LYS A 42 -0.75 10.31 -17.09
CA LYS A 42 -0.44 11.73 -16.93
C LYS A 42 0.81 11.96 -16.09
N LEU A 43 0.99 11.18 -15.02
CA LEU A 43 2.17 11.25 -14.17
C LEU A 43 3.43 10.77 -14.91
N GLU A 44 3.32 9.67 -15.66
CA GLU A 44 4.41 9.14 -16.48
C GLU A 44 4.84 10.15 -17.56
N MET A 45 3.89 10.76 -18.27
CA MET A 45 4.16 11.80 -19.26
C MET A 45 4.90 12.99 -18.67
N ARG A 46 4.50 13.46 -17.48
CA ARG A 46 5.18 14.56 -16.79
C ARG A 46 6.61 14.18 -16.43
N LYS A 47 6.83 12.98 -15.88
CA LYS A 47 8.16 12.48 -15.54
C LYS A 47 9.07 12.39 -16.77
N LYS A 48 8.54 11.87 -17.89
CA LYS A 48 9.26 11.77 -19.16
C LYS A 48 9.70 13.14 -19.68
N GLN A 49 8.84 14.15 -19.59
CA GLN A 49 9.19 15.53 -19.98
C GLN A 49 10.31 16.11 -19.11
N GLU A 50 10.25 15.89 -17.79
CA GLU A 50 11.29 16.34 -16.87
C GLU A 50 12.64 15.65 -17.13
N ASP A 51 12.63 14.34 -17.36
CA ASP A 51 13.82 13.57 -17.71
C ASP A 51 14.42 14.04 -19.03
N GLU A 52 13.60 14.36 -20.03
CA GLU A 52 14.07 14.94 -21.30
C GLU A 52 14.72 16.32 -21.11
N GLN A 53 14.14 17.17 -20.25
CA GLN A 53 14.75 18.47 -19.90
C GLN A 53 16.08 18.28 -19.18
N ARG A 54 16.15 17.38 -18.19
CA ARG A 54 17.40 17.03 -17.50
C ARG A 54 18.46 16.53 -18.48
N GLN A 55 18.07 15.68 -19.43
CA GLN A 55 18.96 15.18 -20.46
C GLN A 55 19.47 16.31 -21.37
N LYS A 56 18.62 17.23 -21.82
CA LYS A 56 19.02 18.39 -22.62
C LYS A 56 20.03 19.28 -21.88
N LEU A 57 19.75 19.59 -20.61
CA LEU A 57 20.67 20.36 -19.76
C LEU A 57 22.02 19.65 -19.60
N TYR A 58 22.00 18.35 -19.34
CA TYR A 58 23.22 17.55 -19.22
C TYR A 58 24.03 17.54 -20.52
N GLN A 59 23.38 17.36 -21.67
CA GLN A 59 24.05 17.40 -22.97
C GLN A 59 24.64 18.78 -23.25
N HIS A 60 23.91 19.85 -22.93
CA HIS A 60 24.40 21.21 -23.08
C HIS A 60 25.61 21.49 -22.19
N ASP A 61 25.54 21.15 -20.90
CA ASP A 61 26.65 21.29 -19.95
C ASP A 61 27.88 20.49 -20.40
N LYS A 62 27.68 19.24 -20.84
CA LYS A 62 28.75 18.42 -21.42
C LYS A 62 29.41 19.12 -22.61
N GLN A 63 28.63 19.66 -23.55
CA GLN A 63 29.17 20.39 -24.70
C GLN A 63 29.94 21.64 -24.28
N MET A 64 29.42 22.42 -23.31
CA MET A 64 30.10 23.61 -22.80
C MET A 64 31.43 23.24 -22.13
N LYS A 65 31.45 22.23 -21.27
CA LYS A 65 32.68 21.72 -20.65
C LYS A 65 33.69 21.24 -21.69
N THR A 66 33.25 20.55 -22.74
CA THR A 66 34.13 20.15 -23.84
C THR A 66 34.72 21.38 -24.56
N LYS A 67 33.92 22.41 -24.85
CA LYS A 67 34.39 23.65 -25.47
C LYS A 67 35.38 24.40 -24.58
N GLU A 68 35.09 24.55 -23.29
CA GLU A 68 36.00 25.18 -22.33
C GLU A 68 37.32 24.44 -22.21
N PHE A 69 37.28 23.10 -22.20
CA PHE A 69 38.48 22.27 -22.20
C PHE A 69 39.33 22.48 -23.45
N LEU A 70 38.71 22.49 -24.63
CA LEU A 70 39.40 22.76 -25.90
C LEU A 70 39.99 24.17 -25.93
N GLN A 71 39.23 25.18 -25.50
CA GLN A 71 39.71 26.57 -25.41
C GLN A 71 40.89 26.70 -24.43
N ARG A 72 40.85 25.97 -23.31
CA ARG A 72 41.97 25.92 -22.36
C ARG A 72 43.21 25.32 -23.01
N ILE A 73 43.08 24.22 -23.76
CA ILE A 73 44.19 23.61 -24.49
C ILE A 73 44.75 24.61 -25.51
N GLU A 74 43.90 25.24 -26.32
CA GLU A 74 44.33 26.20 -27.34
C GLU A 74 45.09 27.38 -26.74
N ARG A 75 44.60 27.95 -25.63
CA ARG A 75 45.27 29.02 -24.89
C ARG A 75 46.61 28.57 -24.32
N SER A 76 46.67 27.39 -23.71
CA SER A 76 47.91 26.81 -23.17
C SER A 76 48.92 26.47 -24.27
N SER A 77 48.45 26.04 -25.44
CA SER A 77 49.29 25.72 -26.61
C SER A 77 49.90 26.99 -27.23
N SER A 78 49.19 28.11 -27.14
CA SER A 78 49.65 29.41 -27.64
C SER A 78 50.63 30.12 -26.69
N SER A 79 50.69 29.76 -25.41
CA SER A 79 51.52 30.47 -24.40
C SER A 79 52.78 29.72 -23.95
N VAL A 80 52.98 28.44 -24.30
CA VAL A 80 54.18 27.70 -23.90
C VAL A 80 54.48 26.53 -24.84
N SER A 81 55.69 26.53 -25.41
CA SER A 81 56.26 25.38 -26.13
C SER A 81 56.47 24.23 -25.13
N MET A 82 55.77 23.11 -25.33
CA MET A 82 55.80 21.96 -24.41
C MET A 82 57.03 21.10 -24.64
N ALA A 83 58.02 21.20 -23.74
CA ALA A 83 58.96 20.11 -23.51
C ALA A 83 58.17 18.93 -22.91
N ALA A 84 57.96 17.89 -23.73
CA ALA A 84 57.23 16.70 -23.34
C ALA A 84 58.01 15.90 -22.29
N SER A 85 57.49 15.84 -21.07
CA SER A 85 57.85 14.85 -20.06
C SER A 85 56.56 14.34 -19.42
N ASN A 86 55.73 13.69 -20.23
CA ASN A 86 54.46 13.12 -19.78
C ASN A 86 54.64 11.63 -19.48
N SER A 87 55.32 11.32 -18.38
CA SER A 87 55.07 10.08 -17.64
C SER A 87 54.26 10.46 -16.41
N ILE A 88 52.95 10.65 -16.59
CA ILE A 88 52.03 10.78 -15.45
C ILE A 88 51.72 9.35 -15.01
N PRO A 89 51.97 8.97 -13.75
CA PRO A 89 51.68 7.62 -13.29
C PRO A 89 50.16 7.42 -13.36
N ALA A 90 49.70 6.42 -14.12
CA ALA A 90 48.28 6.02 -14.23
C ALA A 90 47.65 5.58 -12.88
N SER A 91 48.42 5.64 -11.78
CA SER A 91 48.09 5.19 -10.42
C SER A 91 46.94 5.96 -9.76
N SER A 92 46.81 7.27 -9.94
CA SER A 92 45.82 8.06 -9.17
C SER A 92 44.39 7.97 -9.73
N TRP A 93 44.22 7.97 -11.05
CA TRP A 93 42.90 7.84 -11.69
C TRP A 93 42.32 6.44 -11.55
N THR A 94 43.16 5.40 -11.66
CA THR A 94 42.75 4.00 -11.45
C THR A 94 42.26 3.78 -10.02
N LYS A 95 42.98 4.29 -9.02
CA LYS A 95 42.56 4.22 -7.60
C LYS A 95 41.24 4.95 -7.33
N SER A 96 41.01 6.11 -7.95
CA SER A 96 39.74 6.83 -7.81
C SER A 96 38.58 6.08 -8.47
N HIS A 97 38.84 5.42 -9.61
CA HIS A 97 37.86 4.58 -10.27
C HIS A 97 37.52 3.34 -9.44
N GLU A 98 38.53 2.62 -8.93
CA GLU A 98 38.36 1.48 -8.02
C GLU A 98 37.54 1.84 -6.79
N TYR A 99 37.80 3.00 -6.17
CA TYR A 99 36.99 3.48 -5.05
C TYR A 99 35.52 3.72 -5.44
N ARG A 100 35.26 4.30 -6.61
CA ARG A 100 33.90 4.53 -7.11
C ARG A 100 33.19 3.23 -7.51
N GLU A 101 33.93 2.23 -7.99
CA GLU A 101 33.40 0.89 -8.27
C GLU A 101 33.07 0.16 -6.97
N ALA A 102 34.00 0.12 -6.02
CA ALA A 102 33.80 -0.52 -4.72
C ALA A 102 32.57 0.03 -3.98
N ARG A 103 32.38 1.36 -4.00
CA ARG A 103 31.17 1.99 -3.44
C ARG A 103 29.88 1.55 -4.14
N ARG A 104 29.90 1.38 -5.46
CA ARG A 104 28.74 0.88 -6.22
C ARG A 104 28.48 -0.60 -5.98
N GLU A 105 29.53 -1.40 -5.83
CA GLU A 105 29.40 -2.82 -5.48
C GLU A 105 28.82 -3.00 -4.09
N GLU A 106 29.22 -2.18 -3.11
CA GLU A 106 28.65 -2.15 -1.77
C GLU A 106 27.16 -1.77 -1.80
N GLU A 107 26.79 -0.68 -2.49
CA GLU A 107 25.39 -0.27 -2.67
C GLU A 107 24.55 -1.36 -3.37
N ASN A 108 25.11 -2.05 -4.37
CA ASN A 108 24.46 -3.17 -5.05
C ASN A 108 24.32 -4.40 -4.14
N ALA A 109 25.32 -4.72 -3.32
CA ALA A 109 25.27 -5.81 -2.37
C ALA A 109 24.16 -5.58 -1.33
N ASP A 110 24.03 -4.34 -0.85
CA ASP A 110 22.94 -3.92 0.05
C ASP A 110 21.56 -4.05 -0.60
N LEU A 111 21.43 -3.67 -1.88
CA LEU A 111 20.18 -3.86 -2.63
C LEU A 111 19.81 -5.35 -2.77
N LEU A 112 20.78 -6.21 -3.08
CA LEU A 112 20.57 -7.65 -3.16
C LEU A 112 20.15 -8.23 -1.81
N LYS A 113 20.79 -7.79 -0.72
CA LYS A 113 20.42 -8.20 0.64
C LYS A 113 18.98 -7.84 0.98
N LYS A 114 18.56 -6.60 0.70
CA LYS A 114 17.18 -6.15 0.91
C LYS A 114 16.17 -6.97 0.09
N LYS A 115 16.50 -7.28 -1.17
CA LYS A 115 15.66 -8.12 -2.04
C LYS A 115 15.52 -9.54 -1.50
N GLU A 116 16.60 -10.11 -1.03
CA GLU A 116 16.63 -11.45 -0.43
C GLU A 116 15.82 -11.51 0.87
N GLU A 117 15.92 -10.48 1.72
CA GLU A 117 15.09 -10.36 2.92
C GLU A 117 13.60 -10.29 2.59
N GLN A 118 13.21 -9.54 1.55
CA GLN A 118 11.83 -9.50 1.08
C GLN A 118 11.37 -10.88 0.60
N ARG A 119 12.19 -11.58 -0.18
CA ARG A 119 11.92 -12.95 -0.64
C ARG A 119 11.73 -13.90 0.54
N ARG A 120 12.58 -13.81 1.57
CA ARG A 120 12.46 -14.62 2.79
C ARG A 120 11.17 -14.33 3.55
N LYS A 121 10.81 -13.05 3.70
CA LYS A 121 9.54 -12.64 4.33
C LYS A 121 8.33 -13.16 3.56
N ALA A 122 8.37 -13.09 2.22
CA ALA A 122 7.31 -13.63 1.36
C ALA A 122 7.17 -15.15 1.54
N GLY A 123 8.29 -15.89 1.56
CA GLY A 123 8.27 -17.34 1.76
C GLY A 123 7.66 -17.77 3.10
N ILE A 124 7.95 -17.05 4.19
CA ILE A 124 7.36 -17.34 5.51
C ILE A 124 5.84 -17.09 5.50
N LEU A 125 5.41 -16.02 4.86
CA LEU A 125 3.99 -15.69 4.77
C LEU A 125 3.22 -16.75 3.95
N GLU A 126 3.79 -17.16 2.82
CA GLU A 126 3.24 -18.21 1.95
C GLU A 126 3.16 -19.56 2.67
N GLU A 127 4.22 -19.95 3.39
CA GLU A 127 4.24 -21.19 4.17
C GLU A 127 3.17 -21.19 5.27
N LYS A 128 3.00 -20.08 5.99
CA LYS A 128 1.96 -19.93 7.00
C LYS A 128 0.56 -20.06 6.39
N GLN A 129 0.33 -19.43 5.23
CA GLN A 129 -0.94 -19.53 4.53
C GLN A 129 -1.22 -20.96 4.07
N LYS A 130 -0.22 -21.63 3.50
CA LYS A 130 -0.32 -23.03 3.06
C LYS A 130 -0.64 -23.95 4.23
N GLN A 131 0.04 -23.78 5.37
CA GLN A 131 -0.23 -24.57 6.58
C GLN A 131 -1.67 -24.38 7.07
N GLN A 132 -2.16 -23.14 7.09
CA GLN A 132 -3.55 -22.84 7.47
C GLN A 132 -4.55 -23.51 6.52
N GLU A 133 -4.30 -23.48 5.21
CA GLU A 133 -5.16 -24.13 4.23
C GLU A 133 -5.14 -25.66 4.38
N GLU A 134 -3.96 -26.24 4.63
CA GLU A 134 -3.83 -27.68 4.91
C GLU A 134 -4.58 -28.08 6.18
N ASP A 135 -4.51 -27.29 7.25
CA ASP A 135 -5.24 -27.56 8.48
C ASP A 135 -6.76 -27.46 8.29
N ARG A 136 -7.22 -26.48 7.51
CA ARG A 136 -8.64 -26.37 7.10
C ARG A 136 -9.08 -27.60 6.31
N LYS A 137 -8.24 -28.07 5.38
CA LYS A 137 -8.52 -29.27 4.58
C LYS A 137 -8.54 -30.52 5.46
N ARG A 138 -7.56 -30.70 6.34
CA ARG A 138 -7.50 -31.80 7.32
C ARG A 138 -8.73 -31.81 8.22
N TRP A 139 -9.17 -30.65 8.71
CA TRP A 139 -10.36 -30.53 9.54
C TRP A 139 -11.63 -30.95 8.78
N THR A 140 -11.79 -30.47 7.54
CA THR A 140 -12.93 -30.82 6.68
C THR A 140 -12.95 -32.33 6.37
N GLU A 141 -11.79 -32.92 6.07
CA GLU A 141 -11.67 -34.36 5.83
C GLU A 141 -11.97 -35.19 7.09
N ALA A 142 -11.52 -34.75 8.26
CA ALA A 142 -11.82 -35.41 9.53
C ALA A 142 -13.31 -35.33 9.86
N ASP A 143 -13.95 -34.19 9.62
CA ASP A 143 -15.40 -34.02 9.79
C ASP A 143 -16.19 -34.94 8.84
N HIS A 144 -15.82 -34.98 7.56
CA HIS A 144 -16.42 -35.90 6.58
C HIS A 144 -16.29 -37.35 7.04
N ARG A 145 -15.12 -37.77 7.55
CA ARG A 145 -14.93 -39.12 8.10
C ARG A 145 -15.82 -39.38 9.30
N ARG A 146 -15.91 -38.43 10.23
CA ARG A 146 -16.75 -38.54 11.44
C ARG A 146 -18.23 -38.70 11.08
N VAL A 147 -18.74 -37.85 10.19
CA VAL A 147 -20.14 -37.92 9.73
C VAL A 147 -20.41 -39.25 9.00
N ASN A 148 -19.48 -39.70 8.17
CA ASN A 148 -19.61 -40.98 7.45
C ASN A 148 -19.62 -42.17 8.42
N MET A 149 -18.74 -42.20 9.43
CA MET A 149 -18.79 -43.24 10.47
C MET A 149 -20.12 -43.22 11.23
N ALA A 150 -20.59 -42.04 11.66
CA ALA A 150 -21.87 -41.91 12.35
C ALA A 150 -23.09 -42.28 11.47
N TYR A 151 -22.94 -42.24 10.15
CA TYR A 151 -23.94 -42.72 9.20
C TYR A 151 -23.92 -44.26 9.11
N LEU A 152 -22.73 -44.88 9.01
CA LEU A 152 -22.58 -46.34 9.02
C LEU A 152 -23.10 -46.96 10.32
N ASP A 153 -22.77 -46.39 11.49
CA ASP A 153 -23.27 -46.86 12.79
C ASP A 153 -24.81 -46.89 12.85
N ARG A 154 -25.47 -45.88 12.27
CA ARG A 154 -26.94 -45.82 12.19
C ARG A 154 -27.51 -46.90 11.27
N LEU A 155 -26.85 -47.18 10.16
CA LEU A 155 -27.25 -48.27 9.27
C LEU A 155 -27.08 -49.63 9.95
N GLU A 156 -25.95 -49.84 10.63
CA GLU A 156 -25.68 -51.08 11.36
C GLU A 156 -26.65 -51.28 12.51
N ALA A 157 -26.94 -50.24 13.29
CA ALA A 157 -27.96 -50.25 14.34
C ALA A 157 -29.38 -50.51 13.79
N GLY A 158 -29.68 -50.05 12.57
CA GLY A 158 -30.93 -50.36 11.87
C GLY A 158 -30.97 -51.77 11.29
N SER A 159 -29.82 -52.38 10.99
CA SER A 159 -29.71 -53.75 10.44
C SER A 159 -29.60 -54.83 11.51
N SER A 160 -29.10 -54.48 12.71
CA SER A 160 -29.05 -55.33 13.90
C SER A 160 -30.39 -55.27 14.62
N GLY A 161 -31.35 -56.03 14.10
CA GLY A 161 -32.76 -55.98 14.48
C GLY A 161 -33.06 -55.88 15.97
N ARG A 162 -33.70 -54.77 16.36
CA ARG A 162 -34.84 -54.80 17.28
C ARG A 162 -36.02 -54.13 16.58
N VAL A 163 -37.01 -54.97 16.27
CA VAL A 163 -38.37 -54.55 15.97
C VAL A 163 -38.84 -53.60 17.06
N SER A 164 -39.23 -52.39 16.67
CA SER A 164 -40.14 -51.54 17.42
C SER A 164 -41.06 -50.91 16.39
N GLU A 165 -42.27 -51.44 16.31
CA GLU A 165 -43.42 -50.81 15.65
C GLU A 165 -44.56 -50.74 16.68
N PRO A 166 -45.56 -49.85 16.52
CA PRO A 166 -45.60 -48.63 15.73
C PRO A 166 -46.11 -47.42 16.55
N MET A 167 -45.73 -46.19 16.16
CA MET A 167 -46.61 -45.03 16.40
C MET A 167 -46.48 -44.01 15.27
N THR A 168 -47.55 -43.98 14.48
CA THR A 168 -47.96 -43.04 13.44
C THR A 168 -47.44 -41.61 13.56
N GLN A 169 -46.87 -41.07 12.46
CA GLN A 169 -47.49 -40.03 11.62
C GLN A 169 -46.45 -39.48 10.62
N THR A 170 -46.78 -39.53 9.33
CA THR A 170 -46.17 -38.69 8.29
C THR A 170 -46.46 -37.22 8.60
N PRO A 171 -45.55 -36.30 8.22
CA PRO A 171 -45.91 -35.49 7.07
C PRO A 171 -44.80 -35.34 6.04
N GLU A 172 -45.31 -35.17 4.84
CA GLU A 172 -44.72 -34.89 3.55
C GLU A 172 -43.46 -34.01 3.55
N SER A 173 -42.50 -34.47 2.75
CA SER A 173 -41.50 -33.66 2.09
C SER A 173 -42.12 -32.39 1.50
N THR A 174 -41.71 -31.24 2.02
CA THR A 174 -41.86 -29.94 1.36
C THR A 174 -40.63 -29.11 1.71
N ASN A 175 -39.65 -29.15 0.80
CA ASN A 175 -38.57 -28.18 0.74
C ASN A 175 -39.18 -26.80 0.49
N VAL A 176 -39.34 -26.00 1.55
CA VAL A 176 -39.56 -24.57 1.46
C VAL A 176 -38.39 -23.91 2.18
N TRP A 177 -37.46 -23.38 1.38
CA TRP A 177 -36.58 -22.32 1.84
C TRP A 177 -37.46 -21.10 2.08
N LEU A 178 -37.66 -20.75 3.36
CA LEU A 178 -38.22 -19.48 3.80
C LEU A 178 -37.09 -18.77 4.54
N ASP A 179 -36.59 -17.71 3.90
CA ASP A 179 -36.05 -16.54 4.59
C ASP A 179 -37.08 -16.06 5.64
N ASP A 180 -36.61 -15.61 6.80
CA ASP A 180 -36.91 -14.26 7.33
C ASP A 180 -36.22 -14.08 8.69
N ASP A 181 -35.69 -12.87 8.84
CA ASP A 181 -34.94 -12.29 9.94
C ASP A 181 -35.76 -12.03 11.23
N ASP A 182 -35.02 -11.77 12.31
CA ASP A 182 -35.30 -10.91 13.49
C ASP A 182 -36.48 -11.23 14.45
N ASP A 183 -36.14 -11.63 15.70
CA ASP A 183 -36.13 -10.73 16.88
C ASP A 183 -36.18 -11.52 18.23
N ASP A 184 -35.32 -11.07 19.14
CA ASP A 184 -35.25 -11.12 20.62
C ASP A 184 -36.04 -12.15 21.46
N ASP A 185 -35.34 -12.83 22.37
CA ASP A 185 -35.50 -12.60 23.82
C ASP A 185 -34.40 -13.30 24.66
N GLU A 186 -33.73 -12.49 25.48
CA GLU A 186 -32.73 -12.79 26.52
C GLU A 186 -33.38 -13.55 27.72
N PRO A 187 -32.63 -14.15 28.69
CA PRO A 187 -31.99 -13.36 29.77
C PRO A 187 -30.70 -13.92 30.43
N GLN A 188 -29.79 -12.99 30.80
CA GLN A 188 -29.13 -12.74 32.12
C GLN A 188 -28.54 -13.95 32.92
N ASP A 189 -27.36 -13.93 33.59
CA ASP A 189 -26.80 -12.84 34.40
C ASP A 189 -25.38 -13.13 34.97
N THR A 190 -24.67 -12.05 35.34
CA THR A 190 -23.55 -11.91 36.34
C THR A 190 -22.19 -12.61 36.21
N ALA A 191 -21.12 -11.83 35.93
CA ALA A 191 -20.08 -11.48 36.91
C ALA A 191 -19.02 -10.50 36.34
N LEU A 192 -18.80 -9.40 37.06
CA LEU A 192 -17.85 -8.32 36.81
C LEU A 192 -16.38 -8.79 36.83
N SER A 193 -15.54 -8.28 35.91
CA SER A 193 -14.16 -7.90 36.23
C SER A 193 -13.54 -7.02 35.15
N THR A 194 -13.32 -5.76 35.51
CA THR A 194 -12.58 -4.72 34.81
C THR A 194 -11.22 -5.21 34.28
N VAL A 195 -10.95 -5.02 33.00
CA VAL A 195 -9.58 -5.04 32.46
C VAL A 195 -9.31 -3.70 31.78
N PRO A 196 -8.21 -3.01 32.14
CA PRO A 196 -7.90 -1.69 31.61
C PRO A 196 -7.30 -1.77 30.20
N ASN A 197 -7.65 -0.78 29.39
CA ASN A 197 -6.97 -0.41 28.15
C ASN A 197 -5.48 -0.06 28.44
N PRO A 198 -4.48 -0.67 27.78
CA PRO A 198 -3.13 -0.17 27.78
C PRO A 198 -2.91 0.66 26.51
N SER A 199 -3.53 1.83 26.48
CA SER A 199 -2.97 2.98 25.78
C SER A 199 -2.08 3.72 26.78
N GLN A 200 -0.96 4.26 26.32
CA GLN A 200 0.07 5.00 27.06
C GLN A 200 1.28 4.17 27.54
N LEU A 201 2.17 3.86 26.59
CA LEU A 201 3.58 4.17 26.87
C LEU A 201 3.79 5.63 26.47
N HIS A 202 3.81 6.44 27.50
CA HIS A 202 4.43 7.76 27.56
C HIS A 202 5.80 7.66 26.91
N THR A 203 5.91 8.16 25.68
CA THR A 203 7.20 8.58 25.14
C THR A 203 7.25 10.04 25.47
N ASP A 204 7.99 10.38 26.52
CA ASP A 204 8.45 11.73 26.78
C ASP A 204 9.32 12.18 25.60
N CYS A 205 8.66 12.68 24.56
CA CYS A 205 9.29 13.53 23.57
C CYS A 205 8.46 14.80 23.55
N GLU A 206 9.03 15.87 24.06
CA GLU A 206 8.65 17.23 23.71
C GLU A 206 8.88 17.40 22.20
N GLU A 207 8.03 16.78 21.39
CA GLU A 207 7.86 17.19 20.01
C GLU A 207 6.97 18.42 20.09
N GLU A 208 7.63 19.56 20.33
CA GLU A 208 7.13 20.82 19.79
C GLU A 208 6.63 20.54 18.38
N ASP A 209 5.53 21.20 18.03
CA ASP A 209 4.74 21.09 16.80
C ASP A 209 5.55 21.43 15.54
N ASP A 210 6.71 20.81 15.34
CA ASP A 210 7.78 21.14 14.39
C ASP A 210 7.29 20.97 12.95
N CYS A 211 6.33 20.08 12.76
CA CYS A 211 5.66 19.88 11.48
C CYS A 211 4.80 21.10 11.09
N GLY A 212 4.12 21.73 12.05
CA GLY A 212 3.38 22.98 11.87
C GLY A 212 4.31 24.18 11.66
N HIS A 213 5.38 24.25 12.46
CA HIS A 213 6.37 25.34 12.40
C HIS A 213 7.12 25.35 11.06
N MET A 214 7.63 24.20 10.62
CA MET A 214 8.34 24.06 9.34
C MET A 214 7.43 24.42 8.15
N TRP A 215 6.17 24.01 8.18
CA TRP A 215 5.22 24.33 7.11
C TRP A 215 4.91 25.83 7.04
N THR A 216 4.75 26.48 8.19
CA THR A 216 4.52 27.92 8.28
C THR A 216 5.73 28.72 7.81
N LEU A 217 6.95 28.33 8.23
CA LEU A 217 8.20 28.92 7.78
C LEU A 217 8.34 28.86 6.26
N MET A 218 8.10 27.68 5.67
CA MET A 218 8.24 27.46 4.24
C MET A 218 7.20 28.25 3.43
N LYS A 219 6.00 28.47 3.98
CA LYS A 219 5.00 29.36 3.37
C LYS A 219 5.40 30.83 3.44
N LEU A 220 5.93 31.31 4.56
CA LEU A 220 6.39 32.69 4.70
C LEU A 220 7.59 32.96 3.80
N GLN A 221 8.55 32.04 3.73
CA GLN A 221 9.72 32.17 2.85
C GLN A 221 9.35 32.30 1.36
N ASN A 222 8.25 31.66 0.94
CA ASN A 222 7.73 31.81 -0.42
C ASN A 222 7.00 33.14 -0.66
N ARG A 223 6.41 33.74 0.38
CA ARG A 223 5.71 35.04 0.29
C ARG A 223 6.66 36.22 0.47
N PHE A 224 7.73 36.02 1.22
CA PHE A 224 8.69 37.03 1.64
C PHE A 224 10.12 36.58 1.28
N PRO A 225 10.48 36.51 -0.02
CA PRO A 225 11.78 35.97 -0.45
C PRO A 225 12.99 36.83 -0.03
N TYR A 226 12.73 38.07 0.37
CA TYR A 226 13.73 39.05 0.76
C TYR A 226 14.02 39.06 2.27
N TYR A 227 13.23 38.31 3.06
CA TYR A 227 13.45 38.18 4.49
C TYR A 227 14.41 37.02 4.78
N GLU A 228 15.31 37.22 5.74
CA GLU A 228 16.24 36.19 6.16
C GLU A 228 15.49 35.03 6.82
N ARG A 229 15.89 33.79 6.48
CA ARG A 229 15.22 32.57 6.95
C ARG A 229 15.17 32.50 8.47
N ASP A 230 16.26 32.89 9.12
CA ASP A 230 16.41 32.78 10.57
C ASP A 230 15.46 33.75 11.29
N MET A 231 15.25 34.95 10.73
CA MET A 231 14.27 35.92 11.21
C MET A 231 12.83 35.38 11.08
N LEU A 232 12.50 34.75 9.95
CA LEU A 232 11.19 34.10 9.77
C LEU A 232 11.00 32.94 10.75
N GLU A 233 12.06 32.20 11.07
CA GLU A 233 12.01 31.10 12.04
C GLU A 233 11.74 31.59 13.46
N GLU A 234 12.38 32.68 13.87
CA GLU A 234 12.12 33.32 15.16
C GLU A 234 10.68 33.83 15.29
N ILE A 235 10.13 34.43 14.22
CA ILE A 235 8.74 34.92 14.21
C ILE A 235 7.76 33.74 14.27
N VAL A 236 8.03 32.66 13.56
CA VAL A 236 7.18 31.46 13.58
C VAL A 236 7.22 30.77 14.95
N LYS A 237 8.39 30.74 15.61
CA LYS A 237 8.52 30.27 17.00
C LYS A 237 7.74 31.16 17.97
N GLN A 238 7.83 32.49 17.84
CA GLN A 238 7.04 33.43 18.66
C GLN A 238 5.53 33.29 18.45
N CYS A 239 5.10 32.88 17.26
CA CYS A 239 3.69 32.67 16.92
C CYS A 239 3.20 31.24 17.15
N ASN A 240 3.97 30.37 17.81
CA ASN A 240 3.66 28.95 18.02
C ASN A 240 3.21 28.23 16.73
N GLY A 241 3.86 28.53 15.59
CA GLY A 241 3.53 27.92 14.30
C GLY A 241 2.31 28.53 13.59
N ASN A 242 1.66 29.57 14.12
CA ASN A 242 0.50 30.19 13.49
C ASN A 242 0.88 31.11 12.32
N TYR A 243 0.52 30.69 11.10
CA TYR A 243 0.79 31.41 9.86
C TYR A 243 0.16 32.80 9.79
N GLN A 244 -1.09 32.96 10.23
CA GLN A 244 -1.82 34.23 10.08
C GLN A 244 -1.20 35.32 10.97
N GLN A 245 -0.87 34.95 12.21
CA GLN A 245 -0.24 35.85 13.16
C GLN A 245 1.17 36.25 12.73
N ALA A 246 1.96 35.30 12.22
CA ALA A 246 3.29 35.58 11.68
C ALA A 246 3.24 36.44 10.40
N TYR A 247 2.21 36.26 9.56
CA TYR A 247 2.02 37.06 8.35
C TYR A 247 1.69 38.52 8.68
N GLU A 248 0.81 38.77 9.64
CA GLU A 248 0.45 40.14 10.07
C GLU A 248 1.64 40.91 10.67
N LEU A 249 2.61 40.22 11.29
CA LEU A 249 3.84 40.84 11.78
C LEU A 249 4.82 41.24 10.68
N LEU A 250 4.69 40.66 9.48
CA LEU A 250 5.58 40.85 8.33
C LEU A 250 4.98 41.76 7.24
N ASP A 251 3.67 42.02 7.27
CA ASP A 251 2.91 42.80 6.29
C ASP A 251 2.73 44.29 6.70
N VAL A 252 3.80 44.92 7.19
CA VAL A 252 3.87 46.35 7.60
C VAL A 252 4.35 47.25 6.47
#